data_AF-A0A948N9N8-F1
#
_entry.id   AF-A0A948N9N8-F1
#
_cell.length_a   1.000
_cell.length_b   1.000
_cell.length_c   1.000
_cell.angle_alpha   90.00
_cell.angle_beta   90.00
_cell.angle_gamma   90.00
#
_symmetry.space_group_name_H-M   'P 1'
#
loop_
_entity.id
_entity.type
_entity.pdbx_description
1 polymer ?
#
loop_
_entity_poly.entity_id
_entity_poly.type
_entity_poly.pdbx_seq_one_letter_code
_entity_poly.pdbx_strand_id
1 'polypeptide(L)'
;MKPVPLNLPAVMAAAALFLAAGAAGAAADANSPAAYAIRIPVALAADAPLQRVMLPAEVLVRLQSPSYADVRLFNSAGQPVPMALAGVAAASATEESVTLPAYPILGSATAGAAGLEGLSLRIEERQGQRVVQIDTTGTSNVIAPAATPTVQGALLDVRSVQQPVARMSLDADWPAGKPVTFQVQASKDLKQWRPLAETVLYRADATAAPAAPSQLGNEQMDLHRADLKDHYLRVTWGDAAVTLRGATLVTSRGTGARERISASMAPPALTNPRELVFALPFATPVAAIKITPQGSNVLIPVRVLGRNHREQPWSPLASAVVYKMVTGGKEQSNGPITLGGASLREVKIEADPKSPGFA
;
A
#
# COMPACT_ATOMS: atom_id res chain seq x y z
N MET A 1 -11.04 11.38 13.37
CA MET A 1 -12.25 10.82 14.02
C MET A 1 -12.00 10.64 15.51
N LYS A 2 -12.95 11.01 16.37
CA LYS A 2 -12.87 10.66 17.81
C LYS A 2 -13.08 9.14 17.95
N PRO A 3 -12.27 8.43 18.75
CA PRO A 3 -12.46 7.00 18.95
C PRO A 3 -13.81 6.74 19.62
N VAL A 4 -14.48 5.65 19.24
CA VAL A 4 -15.67 5.18 19.96
C VAL A 4 -15.20 4.48 21.25
N PRO A 5 -15.55 4.97 22.45
CA PRO A 5 -15.16 4.33 23.70
C PRO A 5 -16.00 3.07 23.94
N LEU A 6 -15.34 1.97 24.28
CA LEU A 6 -15.99 0.77 24.80
C LEU A 6 -16.27 0.95 26.29
N ASN A 7 -17.35 1.67 26.64
CA ASN A 7 -17.82 1.73 28.03
C ASN A 7 -18.76 0.54 28.31
N LEU A 8 -18.28 -0.44 29.08
CA LEU A 8 -19.09 -1.48 29.71
C LEU A 8 -18.71 -1.58 31.20
N PRO A 9 -19.67 -1.78 32.11
CA PRO A 9 -19.40 -1.87 33.54
C PRO A 9 -18.57 -3.12 33.86
N ALA A 10 -17.58 -2.96 34.74
CA ALA A 10 -16.84 -4.07 35.33
C ALA A 10 -17.80 -4.87 36.23
N VAL A 11 -18.17 -6.07 35.81
CA VAL A 11 -18.96 -6.99 36.64
C VAL A 11 -17.96 -7.81 37.47
N MET A 12 -17.87 -7.49 38.76
CA MET A 12 -17.26 -8.38 39.76
C MET A 12 -18.06 -9.68 39.84
N ALA A 13 -17.36 -10.81 39.72
CA ALA A 13 -17.96 -12.13 39.89
C ALA A 13 -18.15 -12.44 41.38
N ALA A 14 -19.40 -12.35 41.85
CA ALA A 14 -19.84 -13.01 43.08
C ALA A 14 -20.62 -14.28 42.69
N ALA A 15 -20.12 -15.43 43.12
CA ALA A 15 -20.73 -16.73 42.85
C ALA A 15 -22.00 -16.91 43.71
N ALA A 16 -23.16 -16.98 43.06
CA ALA A 16 -24.38 -17.51 43.65
C ALA A 16 -24.96 -18.57 42.70
N LEU A 17 -24.91 -19.82 43.13
CA LEU A 17 -25.39 -20.99 42.41
C LEU A 17 -26.93 -21.03 42.50
N PHE A 18 -27.63 -20.52 41.49
CA PHE A 18 -29.06 -20.76 41.32
C PHE A 18 -29.28 -21.79 40.20
N LEU A 19 -29.77 -22.97 40.58
CA LEU A 19 -30.39 -23.91 39.64
C LEU A 19 -31.69 -23.27 39.11
N ALA A 20 -31.65 -22.74 37.90
CA ALA A 20 -32.84 -22.37 37.15
C ALA A 20 -33.09 -23.41 36.06
N ALA A 21 -34.23 -24.09 36.16
CA ALA A 21 -34.76 -24.99 35.15
C ALA A 21 -34.84 -24.30 33.79
N GLY A 22 -34.48 -25.03 32.73
CA GLY A 22 -34.36 -24.52 31.37
C GLY A 22 -35.66 -23.91 30.86
N ALA A 23 -35.69 -22.58 30.76
CA ALA A 23 -36.51 -21.90 29.78
C ALA A 23 -35.78 -22.02 28.44
N ALA A 24 -36.23 -22.94 27.58
CA ALA A 24 -35.92 -22.86 26.16
C ALA A 24 -36.47 -21.53 25.65
N GLY A 25 -35.63 -20.50 25.60
CA GLY A 25 -36.01 -19.18 25.11
C GLY A 25 -36.50 -19.34 23.67
N ALA A 26 -37.77 -19.01 23.43
CA ALA A 26 -38.28 -18.88 22.07
C ALA A 26 -37.31 -18.00 21.29
N ALA A 27 -36.82 -18.48 20.15
CA ALA A 27 -35.95 -17.69 19.29
C ALA A 27 -36.67 -16.39 18.97
N ALA A 28 -36.07 -15.26 19.34
CA ALA A 28 -36.66 -13.95 19.10
C ALA A 28 -36.91 -13.80 17.58
N ASP A 29 -38.09 -13.34 17.20
CA ASP A 29 -38.43 -13.13 15.79
C ASP A 29 -37.48 -12.10 15.17
N ALA A 30 -36.64 -12.53 14.22
CA ALA A 30 -35.66 -11.68 13.54
C ALA A 30 -36.32 -10.54 12.73
N ASN A 31 -37.63 -10.61 12.47
CA ASN A 31 -38.39 -9.53 11.86
C ASN A 31 -38.96 -8.54 12.89
N SER A 32 -38.69 -8.74 14.18
CA SER A 32 -39.02 -7.81 15.24
C SER A 32 -37.81 -6.98 15.67
N PRO A 33 -37.93 -5.66 15.79
CA PRO A 33 -36.89 -4.82 16.38
C PRO A 33 -36.51 -5.24 17.82
N ALA A 34 -37.39 -5.97 18.53
CA ALA A 34 -37.13 -6.47 19.89
C ALA A 34 -36.10 -7.61 19.94
N ALA A 35 -35.81 -8.28 18.82
CA ALA A 35 -34.79 -9.33 18.75
C ALA A 35 -33.36 -8.80 18.77
N TYR A 36 -33.16 -7.49 18.64
CA TYR A 36 -31.84 -6.86 18.51
C TYR A 36 -31.48 -6.08 19.79
N ALA A 37 -30.25 -6.28 20.28
CA ALA A 37 -29.78 -5.72 21.55
C ALA A 37 -29.64 -4.19 21.54
N ILE A 38 -29.44 -3.59 20.36
CA ILE A 38 -29.29 -2.16 20.17
C ILE A 38 -30.06 -1.69 18.94
N ARG A 39 -30.48 -0.43 18.94
CA ARG A 39 -31.11 0.22 17.80
C ARG A 39 -30.46 1.57 17.59
N ILE A 40 -30.01 1.84 16.36
CA ILE A 40 -29.32 3.07 16.01
C ILE A 40 -30.11 3.72 14.87
N PRO A 41 -30.54 4.99 15.00
CA PRO A 41 -31.17 5.70 13.90
C PRO A 41 -30.15 5.92 12.77
N VAL A 42 -30.57 5.67 11.53
CA VAL A 42 -29.75 5.92 10.34
C VAL A 42 -30.37 7.06 9.52
N ALA A 43 -29.54 7.97 9.05
CA ALA A 43 -29.95 9.00 8.12
C ALA A 43 -29.92 8.44 6.69
N LEU A 44 -31.00 8.67 5.93
CA LEU A 44 -31.12 8.30 4.53
C LEU A 44 -31.06 9.56 3.66
N ALA A 45 -30.60 9.42 2.41
CA ALA A 45 -30.69 10.50 1.44
C ALA A 45 -32.15 10.70 1.01
N ALA A 46 -32.57 11.94 0.75
CA ALA A 46 -33.90 12.21 0.25
C ALA A 46 -34.13 11.58 -1.13
N ASP A 47 -35.35 11.06 -1.36
CA ASP A 47 -35.92 10.71 -2.66
C ASP A 47 -35.16 9.66 -3.52
N ALA A 48 -34.34 8.80 -2.93
CA ALA A 48 -33.71 7.68 -3.66
C ALA A 48 -34.40 6.32 -3.36
N PRO A 49 -34.79 5.55 -4.39
CA PRO A 49 -35.44 4.24 -4.22
C PRO A 49 -34.46 3.15 -3.72
N LEU A 50 -33.17 3.36 -3.90
CA LEU A 50 -32.10 2.52 -3.37
C LEU A 50 -31.17 3.42 -2.54
N GLN A 51 -31.00 3.05 -1.27
CA GLN A 51 -30.19 3.81 -0.32
C GLN A 51 -28.90 3.06 -0.02
N ARG A 52 -27.78 3.77 -0.02
CA ARG A 52 -26.52 3.25 0.50
C ARG A 52 -26.24 3.88 1.85
N VAL A 53 -26.35 3.07 2.90
CA VAL A 53 -26.09 3.49 4.27
C VAL A 53 -24.72 2.96 4.69
N MET A 54 -23.84 3.86 5.12
CA MET A 54 -22.59 3.45 5.75
C MET A 54 -22.91 2.85 7.11
N LEU A 55 -22.39 1.65 7.38
CA LEU A 55 -22.62 0.97 8.65
C LEU A 55 -21.99 1.80 9.80
N PRO A 56 -22.78 2.29 10.77
CA PRO A 56 -22.24 3.09 11.87
C PRO A 56 -21.17 2.33 12.66
N ALA A 57 -20.18 3.07 13.15
CA ALA A 57 -19.07 2.53 13.94
C ALA A 57 -19.53 1.77 15.18
N GLU A 58 -20.61 2.25 15.79
CA GLU A 58 -21.23 1.68 16.98
C GLU A 58 -21.78 0.27 16.71
N VAL A 59 -22.23 -0.02 15.47
CA VAL A 59 -22.66 -1.37 15.10
C VAL A 59 -21.47 -2.33 15.04
N LEU A 60 -20.36 -1.89 14.44
CA LEU A 60 -19.15 -2.72 14.31
C LEU A 60 -18.59 -3.16 15.67
N VAL A 61 -18.69 -2.33 16.70
CA VAL A 61 -18.18 -2.68 18.04
C VAL A 61 -19.20 -3.48 18.88
N ARG A 62 -20.32 -3.89 18.28
CA ARG A 62 -21.40 -4.65 18.94
C ARG A 62 -21.81 -5.91 18.19
N LEU A 63 -21.40 -6.04 16.92
CA LEU A 63 -21.66 -7.18 16.06
C LEU A 63 -21.31 -8.51 16.75
N GLN A 64 -22.18 -9.49 16.67
CA GLN A 64 -21.98 -10.83 17.22
C GLN A 64 -21.79 -11.90 16.14
N SER A 65 -22.12 -11.59 14.88
CA SER A 65 -21.83 -12.48 13.76
C SER A 65 -20.77 -11.90 12.82
N PRO A 66 -19.70 -12.65 12.47
CA PRO A 66 -18.72 -12.17 11.49
C PRO A 66 -19.29 -11.99 10.08
N SER A 67 -20.42 -12.64 9.79
CA SER A 67 -21.16 -12.48 8.52
C SER A 67 -22.17 -11.34 8.55
N TYR A 68 -22.24 -10.57 9.65
CA TYR A 68 -23.20 -9.49 9.87
C TYR A 68 -24.67 -9.95 9.85
N ALA A 69 -24.92 -11.24 10.11
CA ALA A 69 -26.26 -11.83 10.14
C ALA A 69 -27.17 -11.22 11.21
N ASP A 70 -26.58 -10.57 12.22
CA ASP A 70 -27.26 -9.87 13.31
C ASP A 70 -27.48 -8.37 13.03
N VAL A 71 -27.42 -7.96 11.75
CA VAL A 71 -27.76 -6.60 11.30
C VAL A 71 -29.07 -6.63 10.52
N ARG A 72 -30.00 -5.74 10.88
CA ARG A 72 -31.30 -5.58 10.21
C ARG A 72 -31.70 -4.12 10.18
N LEU A 73 -32.34 -3.70 9.09
CA LEU A 73 -32.92 -2.38 8.95
C LEU A 73 -34.43 -2.47 9.17
N PHE A 74 -34.97 -1.56 9.97
CA PHE A 74 -36.39 -1.42 10.23
C PHE A 74 -36.86 -0.01 9.85
N ASN A 75 -38.06 0.11 9.29
CA ASN A 75 -38.69 1.41 9.07
C ASN A 75 -39.27 1.97 10.40
N SER A 76 -39.83 3.17 10.36
CA SER A 76 -40.45 3.81 11.54
C SER A 76 -41.64 3.05 12.12
N ALA A 77 -42.30 2.20 11.33
CA ALA A 77 -43.37 1.30 11.77
C ALA A 77 -42.84 -0.02 12.38
N GLY A 78 -41.53 -0.20 12.47
CA GLY A 78 -40.90 -1.42 12.99
C GLY A 78 -40.89 -2.59 12.02
N GLN A 79 -41.23 -2.38 10.75
CA GLN A 79 -41.21 -3.43 9.72
C GLN A 79 -39.82 -3.58 9.13
N PRO A 80 -39.36 -4.81 8.85
CA PRO A 80 -38.06 -5.05 8.25
C PRO A 80 -38.01 -4.50 6.82
N VAL A 81 -36.88 -3.88 6.47
CA VAL A 81 -36.62 -3.34 5.12
C VAL A 81 -35.65 -4.28 4.39
N PRO A 82 -35.89 -4.60 3.10
CA PRO A 82 -34.93 -5.35 2.29
C PRO A 82 -33.57 -4.65 2.27
N MET A 83 -32.51 -5.41 2.50
CA MET A 83 -31.15 -4.90 2.52
C MET A 83 -30.18 -5.92 1.94
N ALA A 84 -29.06 -5.42 1.43
CA ALA A 84 -27.92 -6.23 1.03
C ALA A 84 -26.65 -5.64 1.63
N LEU A 85 -25.75 -6.51 2.11
CA LEU A 85 -24.45 -6.11 2.59
C LEU A 85 -23.51 -5.96 1.40
N ALA A 86 -23.16 -4.72 1.07
CA ALA A 86 -22.14 -4.43 0.07
C ALA A 86 -20.79 -4.30 0.79
N GLY A 87 -19.90 -5.27 0.57
CA GLY A 87 -18.50 -5.10 0.93
C GLY A 87 -17.96 -3.83 0.26
N VAL A 88 -17.23 -3.00 1.00
CA VAL A 88 -16.42 -1.97 0.35
C VAL A 88 -15.36 -2.75 -0.42
N ALA A 89 -15.44 -2.77 -1.76
CA ALA A 89 -14.36 -3.32 -2.59
C ALA A 89 -13.05 -2.65 -2.17
N ALA A 90 -11.92 -3.37 -2.18
CA ALA A 90 -10.63 -2.69 -2.11
C ALA A 90 -10.70 -1.63 -3.20
N ALA A 91 -10.57 -0.36 -2.86
CA ALA A 91 -10.39 0.62 -3.91
C ALA A 91 -9.16 0.09 -4.64
N SER A 92 -9.34 -0.43 -5.85
CA SER A 92 -8.19 -0.68 -6.71
C SER A 92 -7.60 0.70 -6.91
N ALA A 93 -6.30 0.84 -6.65
CA ALA A 93 -5.64 2.11 -6.89
C ALA A 93 -5.92 2.47 -8.35
N THR A 94 -6.57 3.62 -8.57
CA THR A 94 -6.89 4.03 -9.93
C THR A 94 -5.56 4.21 -10.65
N GLU A 95 -5.29 3.33 -11.60
CA GLU A 95 -4.11 3.42 -12.44
C GLU A 95 -4.46 4.27 -13.65
N GLU A 96 -3.58 5.21 -13.96
CA GLU A 96 -3.69 6.08 -15.13
C GLU A 96 -2.39 5.98 -15.93
N SER A 97 -2.51 5.85 -17.24
CA SER A 97 -1.36 5.74 -18.14
C SER A 97 -1.01 7.11 -18.72
N VAL A 98 0.27 7.48 -18.66
CA VAL A 98 0.80 8.72 -19.23
C VAL A 98 1.90 8.34 -20.23
N THR A 99 1.70 8.67 -21.50
CA THR A 99 2.71 8.45 -22.54
C THR A 99 3.56 9.70 -22.72
N LEU A 100 4.88 9.52 -22.79
CA LEU A 100 5.86 10.60 -22.89
C LEU A 100 6.78 10.38 -24.09
N PRO A 101 7.08 11.43 -24.86
CA PRO A 101 8.08 11.35 -25.91
C PRO A 101 9.49 11.23 -25.30
N ALA A 102 10.37 10.53 -26.02
CA ALA A 102 11.79 10.47 -25.70
C ALA A 102 12.57 11.51 -26.51
N TYR A 103 13.42 12.27 -25.83
CA TYR A 103 14.33 13.24 -26.46
C TYR A 103 15.74 12.63 -26.51
N PRO A 104 16.31 12.40 -27.71
CA PRO A 104 17.60 11.72 -27.83
C PRO A 104 18.73 12.55 -27.22
N ILE A 105 19.59 11.88 -26.47
CA ILE A 105 20.84 12.45 -25.94
C ILE A 105 21.94 12.13 -26.96
N LEU A 106 22.47 13.17 -27.59
CA LEU A 106 23.51 13.04 -28.61
C LEU A 106 24.89 13.14 -27.94
N GLY A 107 25.77 12.19 -28.24
CA GLY A 107 27.15 12.16 -27.75
C GLY A 107 28.15 11.75 -28.83
N SER A 108 29.44 11.87 -28.50
CA SER A 108 30.51 11.31 -29.34
C SER A 108 30.44 9.78 -29.32
N ALA A 109 30.72 9.13 -30.46
CA ALA A 109 30.71 7.68 -30.60
C ALA A 109 31.68 6.95 -29.65
N THR A 110 32.68 7.64 -29.10
CA THR A 110 33.66 7.08 -28.15
C THR A 110 33.19 7.00 -26.71
N ALA A 111 32.06 7.61 -26.37
CA ALA A 111 31.48 7.60 -25.03
C ALA A 111 30.30 6.63 -24.98
N GLY A 112 30.51 5.36 -24.61
CA GLY A 112 29.40 4.40 -24.38
C GLY A 112 28.51 4.80 -23.19
N ALA A 113 27.64 3.89 -22.71
CA ALA A 113 26.71 4.15 -21.58
C ALA A 113 27.38 4.75 -20.33
N ALA A 114 28.59 4.31 -20.00
CA ALA A 114 29.40 4.84 -18.89
C ALA A 114 29.86 6.30 -19.11
N GLY A 115 29.91 6.73 -20.37
CA GLY A 115 30.31 8.08 -20.76
C GLY A 115 29.29 9.16 -20.43
N LEU A 116 28.06 8.82 -19.99
CA LEU A 116 27.07 9.78 -19.51
C LEU A 116 27.08 9.96 -17.99
N GLU A 117 27.84 9.15 -17.25
CA GLU A 117 27.94 9.30 -15.80
C GLU A 117 28.76 10.55 -15.43
N GLY A 118 28.24 11.37 -14.50
CA GLY A 118 28.90 12.59 -14.05
C GLY A 118 28.82 13.79 -15.02
N LEU A 119 28.16 13.65 -16.18
CA LEU A 119 28.00 14.74 -17.15
C LEU A 119 26.67 15.49 -16.97
N SER A 120 26.70 16.80 -17.22
CA SER A 120 25.51 17.67 -17.19
C SER A 120 24.83 17.68 -18.56
N LEU A 121 23.49 17.77 -18.61
CA LEU A 121 22.74 17.85 -19.86
C LEU A 121 22.10 19.23 -20.06
N ARG A 122 22.09 19.70 -21.31
CA ARG A 122 21.40 20.92 -21.73
C ARG A 122 20.37 20.58 -22.82
N ILE A 123 19.18 21.17 -22.71
CA ILE A 123 18.12 21.06 -23.70
C ILE A 123 18.24 22.23 -24.69
N GLU A 124 18.27 21.93 -25.99
CA GLU A 124 18.29 22.91 -27.08
C GLU A 124 17.16 22.63 -28.08
N GLU A 125 16.66 23.68 -28.74
CA GLU A 125 15.74 23.53 -29.88
C GLU A 125 16.51 23.74 -31.19
N ARG A 126 16.52 22.72 -32.05
CA ARG A 126 17.16 22.74 -33.36
C ARG A 126 16.12 22.38 -34.42
N GLN A 127 15.89 23.28 -35.38
CA GLN A 127 14.95 23.06 -36.50
C GLN A 127 13.52 22.64 -36.04
N GLY A 128 13.05 23.15 -34.90
CA GLY A 128 11.74 22.81 -34.33
C GLY A 128 11.70 21.48 -33.56
N GLN A 129 12.83 20.78 -33.40
CA GLN A 129 12.95 19.59 -32.58
C GLN A 129 13.78 19.87 -31.32
N ARG A 130 13.32 19.38 -30.17
CA ARG A 130 14.08 19.43 -28.91
C ARG A 130 15.13 18.31 -28.91
N VAL A 131 16.39 18.69 -28.79
CA VAL A 131 17.54 17.79 -28.70
C VAL A 131 18.28 18.02 -27.39
N VAL A 132 18.83 16.95 -26.81
CA VAL A 132 19.60 17.05 -25.56
C VAL A 132 21.07 16.86 -25.86
N GLN A 133 21.89 17.82 -25.43
CA GLN A 133 23.33 17.80 -25.58
C GLN A 133 24.02 17.64 -24.23
N ILE A 134 25.22 17.07 -24.27
CA ILE A 134 26.11 16.92 -23.13
C ILE A 134 26.90 18.22 -22.97
N ASP A 135 26.87 18.81 -21.77
CA ASP A 135 27.62 20.01 -21.43
C ASP A 135 29.08 19.64 -21.13
N THR A 136 30.00 19.99 -22.03
CA THR A 136 31.43 19.68 -21.94
C THR A 136 32.24 20.88 -21.46
N THR A 137 31.88 21.48 -20.33
CA THR A 137 32.74 22.46 -19.68
C THR A 137 33.92 21.75 -19.00
N GLY A 138 35.04 21.51 -19.71
CA GLY A 138 36.33 21.28 -19.02
C GLY A 138 37.37 20.32 -19.57
N THR A 139 37.30 19.76 -20.77
CA THR A 139 38.45 19.04 -21.36
C THR A 139 38.70 19.41 -22.82
N SER A 140 39.78 20.17 -23.02
CA SER A 140 40.31 20.58 -24.32
C SER A 140 40.93 19.42 -25.09
N ASN A 141 40.74 19.46 -26.41
CA ASN A 141 41.59 18.93 -27.48
C ASN A 141 41.83 17.40 -27.56
N VAL A 142 41.05 16.73 -28.42
CA VAL A 142 41.53 16.27 -29.74
C VAL A 142 40.36 16.40 -30.72
N ILE A 143 40.52 17.22 -31.77
CA ILE A 143 39.61 17.20 -32.92
C ILE A 143 39.89 15.90 -33.68
N ALA A 144 39.18 14.83 -33.32
CA ALA A 144 38.94 13.74 -34.25
C ALA A 144 37.99 14.26 -35.35
N PRO A 145 38.16 13.86 -36.62
CA PRO A 145 37.30 14.33 -37.71
C PRO A 145 35.83 14.10 -37.33
N ALA A 146 34.99 15.10 -37.59
CA ALA A 146 33.58 15.21 -37.20
C ALA A 146 32.87 13.84 -37.18
N ALA A 147 32.90 13.18 -36.03
CA ALA A 147 32.21 11.92 -35.84
C ALA A 147 30.72 12.21 -35.83
N THR A 148 29.95 11.47 -36.62
CA THR A 148 28.49 11.57 -36.60
C THR A 148 28.00 11.32 -35.18
N PRO A 149 27.26 12.26 -34.56
CA PRO A 149 26.78 12.09 -33.18
C PRO A 149 25.89 10.86 -33.09
N THR A 150 26.15 10.01 -32.10
CA THR A 150 25.38 8.79 -31.82
C THR A 150 24.43 9.02 -30.66
N VAL A 151 23.31 8.30 -30.65
CA VAL A 151 22.32 8.36 -29.56
C VAL A 151 22.84 7.51 -28.41
N GLN A 152 23.18 8.14 -27.29
CA GLN A 152 23.73 7.48 -26.10
C GLN A 152 22.68 7.19 -25.02
N GLY A 153 21.46 7.68 -25.23
CA GLY A 153 20.33 7.53 -24.32
C GLY A 153 19.20 8.45 -24.74
N ALA A 154 18.16 8.52 -23.91
CA ALA A 154 17.12 9.53 -24.07
C ALA A 154 16.67 10.13 -22.74
N LEU A 155 16.18 11.35 -22.83
CA LEU A 155 15.56 12.09 -21.74
C LEU A 155 14.04 12.05 -21.88
N LEU A 156 13.32 11.89 -20.77
CA LEU A 156 11.87 12.08 -20.69
C LEU A 156 11.55 13.18 -19.66
N ASP A 157 10.65 14.09 -20.04
CA ASP A 157 10.17 15.15 -19.15
C ASP A 157 8.97 14.64 -18.34
N VAL A 158 9.20 14.33 -17.06
CA VAL A 158 8.15 13.84 -16.15
C VAL A 158 7.68 14.93 -15.19
N ARG A 159 8.08 16.19 -15.38
CA ARG A 159 7.82 17.27 -14.41
C ARG A 159 6.34 17.53 -14.19
N SER A 160 5.51 17.33 -15.21
CA SER A 160 4.06 17.49 -15.15
C SER A 160 3.32 16.30 -14.51
N VAL A 161 4.00 15.17 -14.29
CA VAL A 161 3.41 13.95 -13.72
C VAL A 161 3.25 14.13 -12.21
N GLN A 162 2.01 14.39 -11.77
CA GLN A 162 1.70 14.69 -10.37
C GLN A 162 1.52 13.44 -9.49
N GLN A 163 1.11 12.33 -10.09
CA GLN A 163 0.81 11.09 -9.36
C GLN A 163 2.07 10.21 -9.26
N PRO A 164 2.28 9.49 -8.15
CA PRO A 164 3.39 8.55 -8.02
C PRO A 164 3.39 7.51 -9.15
N VAL A 165 4.58 7.24 -9.70
CA VAL A 165 4.74 6.35 -10.84
C VAL A 165 5.04 4.95 -10.36
N ALA A 166 4.10 4.03 -10.58
CA ALA A 166 4.24 2.64 -10.17
C ALA A 166 5.12 1.85 -11.14
N ARG A 167 4.88 2.00 -12.45
CA ARG A 167 5.56 1.22 -13.48
C ARG A 167 5.90 2.06 -14.70
N MET A 168 6.88 1.60 -15.48
CA MET A 168 7.24 2.18 -16.78
C MET A 168 7.49 1.09 -17.81
N SER A 169 6.96 1.28 -19.02
CA SER A 169 7.33 0.52 -20.22
C SER A 169 7.98 1.43 -21.25
N LEU A 170 8.98 0.91 -21.98
CA LEU A 170 9.68 1.63 -23.03
C LEU A 170 9.05 1.34 -24.39
N ASP A 171 8.81 2.38 -25.19
CA ASP A 171 8.50 2.22 -26.61
C ASP A 171 9.81 2.32 -27.41
N ALA A 172 10.46 1.17 -27.61
CA ALA A 172 11.77 1.09 -28.22
C ALA A 172 11.93 -0.04 -29.25
N ASP A 173 12.86 0.14 -30.17
CA ASP A 173 13.44 -0.92 -30.98
C ASP A 173 14.90 -1.15 -30.63
N TRP A 174 15.31 -2.42 -30.60
CA TRP A 174 16.67 -2.83 -30.29
C TRP A 174 17.03 -4.10 -31.08
N PRO A 175 18.33 -4.45 -31.20
CA PRO A 175 18.77 -5.56 -32.04
C PRO A 175 18.23 -6.91 -31.55
N ALA A 176 17.84 -7.76 -32.50
CA ALA A 176 17.49 -9.15 -32.21
C ALA A 176 18.73 -9.99 -31.88
N GLY A 177 18.53 -11.09 -31.14
CA GLY A 177 19.58 -12.07 -30.84
C GLY A 177 20.60 -11.61 -29.79
N LYS A 178 20.42 -10.42 -29.18
CA LYS A 178 21.31 -9.91 -28.13
C LYS A 178 20.51 -9.35 -26.96
N PRO A 179 20.89 -9.65 -25.70
CA PRO A 179 20.32 -8.97 -24.54
C PRO A 179 20.82 -7.52 -24.48
N VAL A 180 19.92 -6.60 -24.14
CA VAL A 180 20.22 -5.17 -23.95
C VAL A 180 19.78 -4.76 -22.56
N THR A 181 20.71 -4.22 -21.78
CA THR A 181 20.44 -3.65 -20.46
C THR A 181 19.99 -2.19 -20.60
N PHE A 182 18.84 -1.87 -20.05
CA PHE A 182 18.31 -0.52 -19.94
C PHE A 182 18.39 -0.04 -18.49
N GLN A 183 18.96 1.14 -18.28
CA GLN A 183 19.04 1.78 -16.97
C GLN A 183 18.20 3.04 -16.95
N VAL A 184 17.45 3.21 -15.86
CA VAL A 184 16.54 4.34 -15.65
C VAL A 184 17.01 5.12 -14.44
N GLN A 185 17.25 6.42 -14.63
CA GLN A 185 17.68 7.33 -13.58
C GLN A 185 16.79 8.57 -13.57
N ALA A 186 16.64 9.20 -12.40
CA ALA A 186 15.91 10.46 -12.24
C ALA A 186 16.81 11.59 -11.79
N SER A 187 16.50 12.81 -12.25
CA SER A 187 17.19 14.03 -11.85
C SER A 187 16.21 15.20 -11.81
N LYS A 188 16.40 16.14 -10.88
CA LYS A 188 15.66 17.42 -10.87
C LYS A 188 16.35 18.52 -11.68
N ASP A 189 17.66 18.39 -11.86
CA ASP A 189 18.53 19.47 -12.33
C ASP A 189 19.33 19.10 -13.59
N LEU A 190 19.14 17.88 -14.13
CA LEU A 190 19.87 17.31 -15.26
C LEU A 190 21.36 17.10 -15.00
N LYS A 191 21.79 17.13 -13.73
CA LYS A 191 23.19 17.00 -13.29
C LYS A 191 23.35 15.85 -12.32
N GLN A 192 22.53 15.81 -11.26
CA GLN A 192 22.57 14.78 -10.25
C GLN A 192 21.54 13.70 -10.58
N TRP A 193 22.03 12.50 -10.88
CA TRP A 193 21.22 11.36 -11.32
C TRP A 193 21.13 10.30 -10.22
N ARG A 194 19.90 9.91 -9.87
CA ARG A 194 19.62 8.83 -8.93
C ARG A 194 19.11 7.60 -9.68
N PRO A 195 19.65 6.39 -9.46
CA PRO A 195 19.12 5.16 -10.05
C PRO A 195 17.68 4.90 -9.57
N LEU A 196 16.83 4.45 -10.50
CA LEU A 196 15.45 4.06 -10.22
C LEU A 196 15.18 2.60 -10.54
N ALA A 197 15.56 2.15 -11.73
CA ALA A 197 15.31 0.80 -12.20
C ALA A 197 16.34 0.38 -13.25
N GLU A 198 16.48 -0.93 -13.40
CA GLU A 198 17.26 -1.57 -14.45
C GLU A 198 16.47 -2.78 -14.96
N THR A 199 16.52 -3.03 -16.27
CA THR A 199 15.95 -4.24 -16.87
C THR A 199 16.84 -4.73 -18.01
N VAL A 200 16.81 -6.04 -18.27
CA VAL A 200 17.48 -6.66 -19.42
C VAL A 200 16.41 -7.21 -20.34
N LEU A 201 16.39 -6.74 -21.58
CA LEU A 201 15.46 -7.19 -22.61
C LEU A 201 16.21 -7.94 -23.70
N TYR A 202 15.67 -9.07 -24.12
CA TYR A 202 16.15 -9.86 -25.25
C TYR A 202 15.04 -9.98 -26.28
N ARG A 203 15.34 -9.72 -27.55
CA ARG A 203 14.40 -9.93 -28.66
C ARG A 203 14.86 -11.14 -29.46
N ALA A 204 13.99 -12.12 -29.64
CA ALA A 204 14.32 -13.29 -30.45
C ALA A 204 14.44 -12.91 -31.93
N ASP A 205 15.39 -13.53 -32.63
CA ASP A 205 15.44 -13.45 -34.09
C ASP A 205 14.34 -14.35 -34.66
N ALA A 206 13.32 -13.74 -35.27
CA ALA A 206 12.18 -14.44 -35.83
C ALA A 206 12.55 -15.42 -36.96
N THR A 207 13.72 -15.23 -37.61
CA THR A 207 14.21 -16.17 -38.63
C THR A 207 14.89 -17.39 -38.01
N ALA A 208 15.58 -17.22 -36.89
CA ALA A 208 16.26 -18.30 -36.19
C ALA A 208 15.34 -19.07 -35.23
N ALA A 209 14.30 -18.41 -34.70
CA ALA A 209 13.38 -18.97 -33.71
C ALA A 209 11.93 -18.52 -33.96
N PRO A 210 11.28 -18.99 -35.06
CA PRO A 210 9.95 -18.53 -35.47
C PRO A 210 8.81 -18.88 -34.50
N ALA A 211 9.02 -19.85 -33.60
CA ALA A 211 8.05 -20.26 -32.59
C ALA A 211 8.34 -19.70 -31.17
N ALA A 212 9.44 -18.97 -31.00
CA ALA A 212 9.80 -18.39 -29.70
C ALA A 212 8.96 -17.14 -29.40
N PRO A 213 8.73 -16.80 -28.11
CA PRO A 213 8.19 -15.48 -27.77
C PRO A 213 9.09 -14.40 -28.36
N SER A 214 8.47 -13.37 -28.92
CA SER A 214 9.16 -12.29 -29.63
C SER A 214 10.15 -11.55 -28.73
N GLN A 215 9.89 -11.50 -27.41
CA GLN A 215 10.73 -10.85 -26.41
C GLN A 215 10.79 -11.65 -25.10
N LEU A 216 11.91 -11.50 -24.38
CA LEU A 216 12.19 -12.05 -23.06
C LEU A 216 12.70 -10.92 -22.16
N GLY A 217 12.25 -10.91 -20.91
CA GLY A 217 12.56 -9.87 -19.93
C GLY A 217 11.30 -9.19 -19.40
N ASN A 218 11.46 -8.32 -18.40
CA ASN A 218 10.33 -7.59 -17.85
C ASN A 218 10.12 -6.29 -18.65
N GLU A 219 9.11 -6.29 -19.52
CA GLU A 219 8.72 -5.15 -20.35
C GLU A 219 8.16 -3.97 -19.52
N GLN A 220 7.78 -4.22 -18.26
CA GLN A 220 7.32 -3.20 -17.31
C GLN A 220 8.24 -3.13 -16.10
N MET A 221 9.07 -2.10 -16.05
CA MET A 221 9.91 -1.80 -14.89
C MET A 221 9.07 -1.30 -13.72
N ASP A 222 9.24 -1.90 -12.53
CA ASP A 222 8.67 -1.38 -11.29
C ASP A 222 9.49 -0.17 -10.82
N LEU A 223 8.83 0.97 -10.66
CA LEU A 223 9.42 2.20 -10.14
C LEU A 223 9.01 2.45 -8.68
N HIS A 224 8.40 1.46 -8.03
CA HIS A 224 8.05 1.41 -6.62
C HIS A 224 7.19 2.60 -6.15
N ARG A 225 6.33 3.13 -7.03
CA ARG A 225 5.54 4.34 -6.78
C ARG A 225 6.42 5.54 -6.44
N ALA A 226 7.51 5.73 -7.19
CA ALA A 226 8.40 6.87 -7.04
C ALA A 226 7.62 8.18 -7.27
N ASP A 227 7.85 9.16 -6.41
CA ASP A 227 7.42 10.53 -6.64
C ASP A 227 8.41 11.20 -7.60
N LEU A 228 7.96 11.36 -8.84
CA LEU A 228 8.75 11.90 -9.96
C LEU A 228 8.29 13.29 -10.38
N LYS A 229 7.40 13.91 -9.61
CA LYS A 229 7.00 15.30 -9.84
C LYS A 229 8.25 16.19 -9.88
N ASP A 230 8.29 17.12 -10.82
CA ASP A 230 9.41 18.05 -11.02
C ASP A 230 10.77 17.37 -11.35
N HIS A 231 10.77 16.11 -11.82
CA HIS A 231 11.98 15.42 -12.28
C HIS A 231 12.00 15.25 -13.81
N TYR A 232 13.17 14.87 -14.30
CA TYR A 232 13.42 14.27 -15.59
C TYR A 232 13.85 12.82 -15.39
N LEU A 233 13.52 11.97 -16.37
CA LEU A 233 14.08 10.62 -16.45
C LEU A 233 15.14 10.57 -17.56
N ARG A 234 16.21 9.84 -17.30
CA ARG A 234 17.20 9.43 -18.31
C ARG A 234 17.14 7.92 -18.44
N VAL A 235 17.02 7.46 -19.68
CA VAL A 235 17.14 6.05 -20.04
C VAL A 235 18.42 5.88 -20.85
N THR A 236 19.31 5.01 -20.39
CA THR A 236 20.54 4.65 -21.09
C THR A 236 20.55 3.16 -21.40
N TRP A 237 21.34 2.79 -22.40
CA TRP A 237 21.61 1.42 -22.81
C TRP A 237 23.08 1.31 -23.21
N GLY A 238 23.62 0.09 -23.21
CA GLY A 238 25.00 -0.18 -23.62
C GLY A 238 25.30 0.14 -25.09
N ASP A 239 26.33 -0.49 -25.66
CA ASP A 239 26.69 -0.35 -27.08
C ASP A 239 25.74 -1.17 -27.98
N ALA A 240 24.46 -0.77 -28.01
CA ALA A 240 23.41 -1.39 -28.79
C ALA A 240 22.70 -0.33 -29.66
N ALA A 241 22.38 -0.70 -30.89
CA ALA A 241 21.60 0.14 -31.80
C ALA A 241 20.12 0.17 -31.35
N VAL A 242 19.81 1.08 -30.43
CA VAL A 242 18.45 1.26 -29.89
C VAL A 242 17.82 2.54 -30.46
N THR A 243 16.55 2.43 -30.85
CA THR A 243 15.69 3.57 -31.16
C THR A 243 14.61 3.66 -30.10
N LEU A 244 14.72 4.62 -29.17
CA LEU A 244 13.72 4.87 -28.14
C LEU A 244 12.81 6.03 -28.59
N ARG A 245 11.52 5.75 -28.79
CA ARG A 245 10.51 6.74 -29.21
C ARG A 245 9.85 7.43 -28.03
N GLY A 246 9.68 6.72 -26.92
CA GLY A 246 8.99 7.21 -25.74
C GLY A 246 8.91 6.18 -24.63
N ALA A 247 8.12 6.50 -23.61
CA ALA A 247 7.76 5.56 -22.57
C ALA A 247 6.30 5.76 -22.15
N THR A 248 5.67 4.69 -21.66
CA THR A 248 4.38 4.77 -20.97
C THR A 248 4.60 4.56 -19.49
N LEU A 249 4.16 5.54 -18.69
CA LEU A 249 4.15 5.49 -17.24
C LEU A 249 2.79 5.05 -16.74
N VAL A 250 2.75 4.08 -15.83
CA VAL A 250 1.55 3.77 -15.06
C VAL A 250 1.65 4.51 -13.74
N THR A 251 0.84 5.54 -13.59
CA THR A 251 0.69 6.28 -12.34
C THR A 251 -0.39 5.65 -11.49
N SER A 252 -0.22 5.68 -10.19
CA SER A 252 -1.19 5.14 -9.27
C SER A 252 -1.23 5.99 -8.02
N ARG A 253 -2.41 6.57 -7.74
CA ARG A 253 -2.71 7.06 -6.40
C ARG A 253 -2.78 5.84 -5.50
N GLY A 254 -1.70 5.58 -4.77
CA GLY A 254 -1.69 4.59 -3.70
C GLY A 254 -2.99 4.73 -2.92
N THR A 255 -3.72 3.63 -2.76
CA THR A 255 -5.03 3.71 -2.13
C THR A 255 -4.81 4.26 -0.74
N GLY A 256 -5.36 5.44 -0.48
CA GLY A 256 -5.37 6.01 0.86
C GLY A 256 -5.81 4.91 1.80
N ALA A 257 -5.11 4.78 2.94
CA ALA A 257 -5.51 3.83 3.97
C ALA A 257 -7.00 4.04 4.20
N ARG A 258 -7.80 2.99 3.91
CA ARG A 258 -9.25 3.03 4.11
C ARG A 258 -9.51 3.66 5.47
N GLU A 259 -10.50 4.55 5.55
CA GLU A 259 -10.91 5.09 6.82
C GLU A 259 -11.36 3.92 7.71
N ARG A 260 -10.49 3.54 8.65
CA ARG A 260 -10.75 2.47 9.59
C ARG A 260 -11.40 3.10 10.80
N ILE A 261 -12.58 2.60 11.12
CA ILE A 261 -13.22 2.90 12.38
C ILE A 261 -12.30 2.37 13.49
N SER A 262 -11.88 3.29 14.36
CA SER A 262 -11.01 2.99 15.50
C SER A 262 -11.84 2.91 16.77
N ALA A 263 -11.78 1.77 17.45
CA ALA A 263 -12.33 1.59 18.78
C ALA A 263 -11.20 1.61 19.81
N SER A 264 -11.37 2.40 20.87
CA SER A 264 -10.45 2.36 22.01
C SER A 264 -10.96 1.33 23.00
N MET A 265 -10.07 0.43 23.41
CA MET A 265 -10.32 -0.52 24.48
C MET A 265 -9.82 0.04 25.80
N ALA A 266 -10.47 -0.34 26.90
CA ALA A 266 -9.90 -0.15 28.22
C ALA A 266 -8.52 -0.84 28.29
N PRO A 267 -7.55 -0.28 29.02
CA PRO A 267 -6.25 -0.93 29.20
C PRO A 267 -6.45 -2.38 29.70
N PRO A 268 -5.94 -3.38 28.99
CA PRO A 268 -6.04 -4.76 29.44
C PRO A 268 -5.25 -4.93 30.74
N ALA A 269 -5.77 -5.76 31.65
CA ALA A 269 -5.04 -6.11 32.86
C ALA A 269 -3.79 -6.91 32.47
N LEU A 270 -2.62 -6.49 32.97
CA LEU A 270 -1.39 -7.25 32.88
C LEU A 270 -1.41 -8.33 33.96
N THR A 271 -1.76 -9.55 33.58
CA THR A 271 -1.61 -10.72 34.47
C THR A 271 -0.15 -11.15 34.60
N ASN A 272 0.68 -10.80 33.61
CA ASN A 272 2.10 -11.09 33.52
C ASN A 272 2.79 -9.93 32.77
N PRO A 273 4.02 -9.52 33.15
CA PRO A 273 4.81 -8.53 32.41
C PRO A 273 4.96 -8.79 30.90
N ARG A 274 4.78 -10.01 30.41
CA ARG A 274 5.07 -10.40 29.02
C ARG A 274 3.85 -10.89 28.24
N GLU A 275 2.68 -10.91 28.86
CA GLU A 275 1.49 -11.45 28.24
C GLU A 275 0.28 -10.55 28.54
N LEU A 276 -0.46 -10.24 27.49
CA LEU A 276 -1.74 -9.55 27.56
C LEU A 276 -2.80 -10.47 26.95
N VAL A 277 -3.82 -10.83 27.73
CA VAL A 277 -4.97 -11.59 27.24
C VAL A 277 -6.24 -10.81 27.52
N PHE A 278 -7.06 -10.61 26.49
CA PHE A 278 -8.33 -9.90 26.63
C PHE A 278 -9.37 -10.42 25.65
N ALA A 279 -10.64 -10.27 26.03
CA ALA A 279 -11.78 -10.60 25.18
C ALA A 279 -12.20 -9.40 24.32
N LEU A 280 -12.65 -9.67 23.10
CA LEU A 280 -13.35 -8.72 22.26
C LEU A 280 -14.86 -8.95 22.41
N PRO A 281 -15.64 -7.91 22.77
CA PRO A 281 -17.09 -8.04 22.97
C PRO A 281 -17.88 -8.10 21.65
N PHE A 282 -17.20 -8.19 20.51
CA PHE A 282 -17.77 -8.20 19.17
C PHE A 282 -17.06 -9.24 18.28
N ALA A 283 -17.67 -9.56 17.14
CA ALA A 283 -17.19 -10.51 16.13
C ALA A 283 -16.77 -9.82 14.82
N THR A 284 -16.75 -8.49 14.80
CA THR A 284 -16.31 -7.76 13.62
C THR A 284 -14.88 -8.15 13.23
N PRO A 285 -14.64 -8.51 11.96
CA PRO A 285 -13.31 -8.69 11.40
C PRO A 285 -12.34 -7.56 11.77
N VAL A 286 -11.30 -7.88 12.54
CA VAL A 286 -10.33 -6.88 13.03
C VAL A 286 -9.24 -6.67 11.99
N ALA A 287 -9.19 -5.47 11.40
CA ALA A 287 -8.20 -5.15 10.37
C ALA A 287 -6.79 -4.92 10.95
N ALA A 288 -6.70 -4.27 12.11
CA ALA A 288 -5.44 -4.06 12.82
C ALA A 288 -5.66 -3.77 14.30
N ILE A 289 -4.60 -3.96 15.09
CA ILE A 289 -4.50 -3.52 16.48
C ILE A 289 -3.40 -2.48 16.61
N LYS A 290 -3.68 -1.36 17.29
CA LYS A 290 -2.65 -0.39 17.69
C LYS A 290 -2.29 -0.65 19.15
N ILE A 291 -1.03 -0.96 19.39
CA ILE A 291 -0.46 -1.13 20.74
C ILE A 291 0.39 0.11 21.01
N THR A 292 0.13 0.78 22.14
CA THR A 292 0.94 1.92 22.59
C THR A 292 1.62 1.51 23.89
N PRO A 293 2.96 1.33 23.90
CA PRO A 293 3.66 0.94 25.11
C PRO A 293 3.65 2.09 26.12
N GLN A 294 3.70 1.75 27.41
CA GLN A 294 3.87 2.73 28.48
C GLN A 294 5.32 3.26 28.48
N GLY A 295 5.52 4.52 28.89
CA GLY A 295 6.85 5.15 28.93
C GLY A 295 7.33 5.77 27.61
N SER A 296 8.64 5.99 27.52
CA SER A 296 9.36 6.55 26.37
C SER A 296 10.68 5.79 26.18
N ASN A 297 11.16 5.69 24.94
CA ASN A 297 12.33 4.90 24.56
C ASN A 297 12.17 3.40 24.84
N VAL A 298 10.97 2.89 24.54
CA VAL A 298 10.61 1.49 24.70
C VAL A 298 10.53 0.82 23.34
N LEU A 299 11.04 -0.42 23.25
CA LEU A 299 10.99 -1.29 22.08
C LEU A 299 10.74 -2.73 22.54
N ILE A 300 9.64 -3.32 22.08
CA ILE A 300 9.15 -4.63 22.50
C ILE A 300 8.75 -5.42 21.24
N PRO A 301 9.53 -6.44 20.83
CA PRO A 301 9.07 -7.40 19.83
C PRO A 301 7.90 -8.20 20.42
N VAL A 302 6.82 -8.33 19.66
CA VAL A 302 5.60 -9.02 20.08
C VAL A 302 5.09 -10.00 19.03
N ARG A 303 4.38 -11.03 19.50
CA ARG A 303 3.52 -11.90 18.71
C ARG A 303 2.07 -11.69 19.12
N VAL A 304 1.19 -11.51 18.14
CA VAL A 304 -0.25 -11.40 18.33
C VAL A 304 -0.89 -12.73 17.92
N LEU A 305 -1.70 -13.29 18.81
CA LEU A 305 -2.45 -14.51 18.63
C LEU A 305 -3.93 -14.27 18.89
N GLY A 306 -4.79 -15.12 18.33
CA GLY A 306 -6.22 -15.04 18.58
C GLY A 306 -6.92 -16.38 18.49
N ARG A 307 -8.14 -16.41 19.02
CA ARG A 307 -9.07 -17.56 18.96
C ARG A 307 -10.52 -17.10 19.13
N ASN A 308 -11.47 -17.96 18.77
CA ASN A 308 -12.90 -17.69 18.91
C ASN A 308 -13.53 -18.41 20.11
N HIS A 309 -12.95 -19.53 20.54
CA HIS A 309 -13.40 -20.28 21.72
C HIS A 309 -12.22 -20.64 22.63
N ARG A 310 -12.48 -20.74 23.93
CA ARG A 310 -11.43 -21.02 24.93
C ARG A 310 -10.77 -22.39 24.78
N GLU A 311 -11.49 -23.34 24.20
CA GLU A 311 -11.01 -24.69 23.93
C GLU A 311 -10.15 -24.76 22.66
N GLN A 312 -10.20 -23.72 21.80
CA GLN A 312 -9.37 -23.68 20.61
C GLN A 312 -7.91 -23.34 20.97
N PRO A 313 -6.94 -23.94 20.26
CA PRO A 313 -5.56 -23.50 20.35
C PRO A 313 -5.43 -22.05 19.87
N TRP A 314 -4.46 -21.34 20.43
CA TRP A 314 -4.12 -20.00 19.97
C TRP A 314 -3.56 -20.06 18.54
N SER A 315 -4.14 -19.27 17.64
CA SER A 315 -3.67 -19.14 16.26
C SER A 315 -2.81 -17.89 16.11
N PRO A 316 -1.61 -17.97 15.51
CA PRO A 316 -0.77 -16.80 15.26
C PRO A 316 -1.44 -15.90 14.20
N LEU A 317 -1.45 -14.59 14.46
CA LEU A 317 -2.05 -13.59 13.57
C LEU A 317 -1.02 -12.64 12.97
N ALA A 318 -0.05 -12.20 13.78
CA ALA A 318 0.99 -11.27 13.36
C ALA A 318 2.20 -11.32 14.30
N SER A 319 3.35 -10.87 13.79
CA SER A 319 4.55 -10.53 14.58
C SER A 319 4.97 -9.11 14.23
N ALA A 320 5.35 -8.32 15.22
CA ALA A 320 5.74 -6.92 15.01
C ALA A 320 6.68 -6.43 16.13
N VAL A 321 7.28 -5.26 15.92
CA VAL A 321 8.00 -4.53 16.97
C VAL A 321 7.17 -3.34 17.38
N VAL A 322 6.73 -3.33 18.64
CA VAL A 322 6.02 -2.21 19.26
C VAL A 322 7.06 -1.27 19.86
N TYR A 323 7.01 0.02 19.52
CA TYR A 323 7.96 0.98 20.05
C TYR A 323 7.35 2.35 20.24
N LYS A 324 7.93 3.10 21.17
CA LYS A 324 7.73 4.53 21.37
C LYS A 324 9.08 5.13 21.76
N MET A 325 9.70 5.86 20.85
CA MET A 325 11.07 6.36 20.99
C MET A 325 11.12 7.86 20.72
N VAL A 326 12.04 8.57 21.36
CA VAL A 326 12.30 9.98 21.08
C VAL A 326 13.62 10.10 20.33
N THR A 327 13.56 10.52 19.07
CA THR A 327 14.74 10.74 18.21
C THR A 327 14.81 12.20 17.84
N GLY A 328 15.88 12.91 18.21
CA GLY A 328 16.06 14.33 17.89
C GLY A 328 14.92 15.23 18.41
N GLY A 329 14.41 14.93 19.61
CA GLY A 329 13.29 15.66 20.23
C GLY A 329 11.91 15.35 19.64
N LYS A 330 11.80 14.44 18.66
CA LYS A 330 10.52 13.99 18.10
C LYS A 330 10.19 12.59 18.57
N GLU A 331 8.97 12.41 19.08
CA GLU A 331 8.44 11.09 19.41
C GLU A 331 8.02 10.33 18.15
N GLN A 332 8.47 9.09 18.04
CA GLN A 332 8.13 8.15 16.97
C GLN A 332 7.56 6.88 17.60
N SER A 333 6.46 6.38 17.04
CA SER A 333 5.83 5.13 17.48
C SER A 333 5.51 4.24 16.29
N ASN A 334 5.43 2.93 16.51
CA ASN A 334 4.95 2.02 15.47
C ASN A 334 3.50 2.34 15.05
N GLY A 335 3.19 2.05 13.78
CA GLY A 335 1.82 2.05 13.29
C GLY A 335 0.99 0.86 13.81
N PRO A 336 -0.31 0.81 13.49
CA PRO A 336 -1.15 -0.35 13.78
C PRO A 336 -0.60 -1.64 13.14
N ILE A 337 -0.68 -2.74 13.86
CA ILE A 337 -0.29 -4.09 13.43
C ILE A 337 -1.47 -4.73 12.70
N THR A 338 -1.30 -5.06 11.43
CA THR A 338 -2.35 -5.68 10.59
C THR A 338 -2.63 -7.11 11.03
N LEU A 339 -3.91 -7.48 11.15
CA LEU A 339 -4.37 -8.82 11.61
C LEU A 339 -5.12 -9.61 10.53
N GLY A 340 -5.02 -9.19 9.26
CA GLY A 340 -5.62 -9.91 8.12
C GLY A 340 -7.14 -9.91 8.06
N GLY A 341 -7.85 -9.21 8.97
CA GLY A 341 -9.31 -9.21 9.00
C GLY A 341 -9.93 -10.45 9.64
N ALA A 342 -9.24 -11.09 10.59
CA ALA A 342 -9.81 -12.22 11.32
C ALA A 342 -10.93 -11.74 12.28
N SER A 343 -12.02 -12.50 12.35
CA SER A 343 -12.98 -12.40 13.46
C SER A 343 -12.47 -13.21 14.63
N LEU A 344 -12.41 -12.58 15.81
CA LEU A 344 -11.77 -13.10 17.01
C LEU A 344 -12.64 -12.80 18.23
N ARG A 345 -12.61 -13.67 19.25
CA ARG A 345 -13.26 -13.43 20.55
C ARG A 345 -12.27 -13.18 21.67
N GLU A 346 -11.08 -13.77 21.58
CA GLU A 346 -9.99 -13.53 22.51
C GLU A 346 -8.71 -13.24 21.73
N VAL A 347 -7.94 -12.27 22.22
CA VAL A 347 -6.63 -11.90 21.68
C VAL A 347 -5.60 -12.10 22.77
N LYS A 348 -4.47 -12.67 22.40
CA LYS A 348 -3.27 -12.77 23.23
C LYS A 348 -2.11 -12.05 22.56
N ILE A 349 -1.40 -11.23 23.31
CA ILE A 349 -0.17 -10.56 22.87
C ILE A 349 0.96 -11.02 23.77
N GLU A 350 1.98 -11.63 23.18
CA GLU A 350 3.17 -12.13 23.87
C GLU A 350 4.36 -11.25 23.50
N ALA A 351 5.06 -10.73 24.50
CA ALA A 351 6.35 -10.07 24.31
C ALA A 351 7.47 -11.11 24.18
N ASP A 352 8.51 -10.79 23.41
CA ASP A 352 9.69 -11.63 23.29
C ASP A 352 10.33 -11.88 24.68
N PRO A 353 10.67 -13.13 25.04
CA PRO A 353 11.28 -13.45 26.32
C PRO A 353 12.60 -12.74 26.63
N LYS A 354 13.27 -12.20 25.61
CA LYS A 354 14.52 -11.42 25.73
C LYS A 354 14.28 -9.92 25.88
N SER A 355 13.01 -9.48 25.89
CA SER A 355 12.63 -8.09 26.09
C SER A 355 12.17 -7.82 27.53
N PRO A 356 12.12 -6.54 27.96
CA PRO A 356 11.55 -6.14 29.24
C PRO A 356 10.05 -6.47 29.41
N GLY A 357 9.33 -6.72 28.32
CA GLY A 357 7.88 -6.90 28.34
C GLY A 357 7.12 -5.56 28.33
N PHE A 358 5.89 -5.57 28.84
CA PHE A 358 4.94 -4.46 28.88
C PHE A 358 4.95 -3.67 30.20
N ALA A 359 5.77 -4.09 31.17
CA ALA A 359 5.83 -3.51 32.52
C ALA A 359 6.49 -2.12 32.55
#